data_AF-A0A3S1B3R6-F1
#
_entry.id   AF-A0A3S1B3R6-F1
#
_cell.length_a   1.000
_cell.length_b   1.000
_cell.length_c   1.000
_cell.angle_alpha   90.00
_cell.angle_beta   90.00
_cell.angle_gamma   90.00
#
_symmetry.space_group_name_H-M   'P 1'
#
loop_
_entity.id
_entity.type
_entity.pdbx_description
1 polymer ?
#
loop_
_entity_poly.entity_id
_entity_poly.type
_entity_poly.pdbx_seq_one_letter_code
_entity_poly.pdbx_strand_id
1 'polypeptide(L)'
;MKGLWLTVDSLCNYLQTLDNLITLKRLDEEGYKLPSDFTFVASTWGDHLMEFALATIFECTPVERSLTRKTSNGSYETPELVLPLDGYEDWWRLRDKYPEAKELEEDMSSLEFDCIYGGSGISIRFDQDGMIVEDVSDTTYCHPIMDDLFTLKRMWIESLNFWRGKELQDGSNERRMENCDSEAAHEVSQCA
;
A
#
# COMPACT_ATOMS: atom_id res chain seq x y z
N MET A 1 27.24 23.32 36.15
CA MET A 1 26.47 22.55 35.13
C MET A 1 27.47 21.94 34.17
N LYS A 2 27.47 20.62 33.97
CA LYS A 2 28.25 20.00 32.90
C LYS A 2 27.46 20.22 31.61
N GLY A 3 27.99 21.00 30.68
CA GLY A 3 27.36 21.22 29.37
C GLY A 3 27.37 19.92 28.57
N LEU A 4 26.21 19.50 28.07
CA LEU A 4 26.08 18.41 27.12
C LEU A 4 26.44 18.97 25.74
N TRP A 5 27.61 18.59 25.21
CA TRP A 5 28.00 18.94 23.85
C TRP A 5 27.59 17.80 22.93
N LEU A 6 26.48 17.98 22.22
CA LEU A 6 26.03 17.06 21.19
C LEU A 6 26.66 17.47 19.86
N THR A 7 27.32 16.54 19.17
CA THR A 7 27.68 16.73 17.76
C THR A 7 26.43 16.63 16.90
N VAL A 8 26.46 17.18 15.69
CA VAL A 8 25.38 17.04 14.70
C VAL A 8 25.06 15.56 14.48
N ASP A 9 26.09 14.71 14.32
CA ASP A 9 25.92 13.26 14.14
C ASP A 9 25.25 12.58 15.35
N SER A 10 25.59 13.01 16.57
CA SER A 10 24.95 12.48 17.78
C SER A 10 23.47 12.85 17.80
N LEU A 11 23.14 14.09 17.44
CA LEU A 11 21.76 14.56 17.40
C LEU A 11 20.92 13.82 16.35
N CYS A 12 21.46 13.63 15.14
CA CYS A 12 20.82 12.86 14.07
C CYS A 12 20.53 11.42 14.51
N ASN A 13 21.51 10.74 15.12
CA ASN A 13 21.32 9.37 15.62
C ASN A 13 20.24 9.28 16.71
N TYR A 14 20.17 10.25 17.63
CA TYR A 14 19.13 10.26 18.67
C TYR A 14 17.74 10.52 18.09
N LEU A 15 17.62 11.43 17.11
CA LEU A 15 16.35 11.70 16.44
C LEU A 15 15.88 10.48 15.64
N GLN A 16 16.78 9.82 14.91
CA GLN A 16 16.45 8.59 14.20
C GLN A 16 16.03 7.48 15.16
N THR A 17 16.74 7.30 16.27
CA THR A 17 16.36 6.31 17.29
C THR A 17 14.96 6.58 17.83
N LEU A 18 14.62 7.86 18.08
CA LEU A 18 13.31 8.26 18.56
C LEU A 18 12.22 7.97 17.51
N ASP A 19 12.45 8.31 16.25
CA ASP A 19 11.55 7.98 15.13
C ASP A 19 11.28 6.48 15.02
N ASN A 20 12.33 5.66 15.11
CA ASN A 20 12.19 4.20 15.08
C ASN A 20 11.30 3.72 16.23
N LEU A 21 11.51 4.23 17.45
CA LEU A 21 10.72 3.85 18.62
C LEU A 21 9.26 4.31 18.52
N ILE A 22 9.00 5.51 18.00
CA ILE A 22 7.63 5.99 17.77
C ILE A 22 6.94 5.11 16.74
N THR A 23 7.60 4.83 15.61
CA THR A 23 7.06 3.95 14.56
C THR A 23 6.68 2.57 15.10
N LEU A 24 7.56 1.94 15.87
CA LEU A 24 7.27 0.64 16.50
C LEU A 24 6.11 0.72 17.50
N LYS A 25 6.02 1.80 18.28
CA LYS A 25 4.90 2.02 19.20
C LYS A 25 3.58 2.17 18.45
N ARG A 26 3.56 2.88 17.33
CA ARG A 26 2.34 3.04 16.50
C ARG A 26 1.91 1.71 15.90
N LEU A 27 2.84 0.88 15.42
CA LEU A 27 2.54 -0.47 14.93
C LEU A 27 1.89 -1.34 16.02
N ASP A 28 2.43 -1.30 17.25
CA ASP A 28 1.87 -2.02 18.40
C ASP A 28 0.49 -1.50 18.81
N GLU A 29 0.28 -0.17 18.82
CA GLU A 29 -1.00 0.46 19.16
C GLU A 29 -2.11 0.11 18.17
N GLU A 30 -1.79 -0.05 16.88
CA GLU A 30 -2.72 -0.53 15.84
C GLU A 30 -2.86 -2.07 15.81
N GLY A 31 -2.14 -2.79 16.69
CA GLY A 31 -2.25 -4.24 16.84
C GLY A 31 -1.46 -5.06 15.81
N TYR A 32 -0.54 -4.44 15.06
CA TYR A 32 0.34 -5.17 14.16
C TYR A 32 1.38 -5.96 14.94
N LYS A 33 1.58 -7.23 14.54
CA LYS A 33 2.58 -8.09 15.15
C LYS A 33 3.92 -7.91 14.48
N LEU A 34 4.94 -7.57 15.27
CA LEU A 34 6.32 -7.58 14.79
C LEU A 34 6.77 -9.03 14.51
N PRO A 35 7.67 -9.26 13.53
CA PRO A 35 8.26 -10.58 13.28
C PRO A 35 8.89 -11.18 14.54
N SER A 36 8.80 -12.49 14.71
CA SER A 36 9.30 -13.18 15.92
C SER A 36 10.82 -13.09 16.11
N ASP A 37 11.56 -12.82 15.04
CA ASP A 37 13.01 -12.63 14.99
C ASP A 37 13.43 -11.15 15.02
N PHE A 38 12.47 -10.23 15.18
CA PHE A 38 12.74 -8.81 15.25
C PHE A 38 13.68 -8.46 16.41
N THR A 39 14.77 -7.77 16.09
CA THR A 39 15.72 -7.23 17.07
C THR A 39 15.93 -5.74 16.82
N PHE A 40 15.52 -4.91 17.78
CA PHE A 40 15.71 -3.47 17.68
C PHE A 40 17.19 -3.09 17.87
N VAL A 41 17.75 -2.40 16.87
CA VAL A 41 19.12 -1.87 16.92
C VAL A 41 19.09 -0.40 16.50
N ALA A 42 19.16 0.51 17.47
CA ALA A 42 18.95 1.95 17.30
C ALA A 42 19.73 2.59 16.12
N SER A 43 20.93 2.10 15.81
CA SER A 43 21.84 2.70 14.82
C SER A 43 21.73 2.14 13.40
N THR A 44 20.96 1.08 13.14
CA THR A 44 20.94 0.40 11.83
C THR A 44 19.60 0.47 11.11
N TRP A 45 18.54 0.91 11.79
CA TRP A 45 17.20 0.82 11.24
C TRP A 45 16.75 2.06 10.47
N GLY A 46 17.51 3.16 10.51
CA GLY A 46 17.09 4.40 9.85
C GLY A 46 16.75 4.22 8.36
N ASP A 47 17.57 3.44 7.65
CA ASP A 47 17.42 3.25 6.21
C ASP A 47 16.40 2.15 5.85
N HIS A 48 16.06 1.27 6.79
CA HIS A 48 15.19 0.10 6.56
C HIS A 48 13.85 0.17 7.29
N LEU A 49 13.60 1.20 8.08
CA LEU A 49 12.38 1.31 8.88
C LEU A 49 11.13 1.43 8.01
N MET A 50 11.23 2.17 6.90
CA MET A 50 10.12 2.31 5.96
C MET A 50 9.73 0.96 5.35
N GLU A 51 10.72 0.23 4.83
CA GLU A 51 10.51 -1.11 4.27
C GLU A 51 9.91 -2.06 5.31
N PHE A 52 10.40 -2.01 6.54
CA PHE A 52 9.86 -2.81 7.63
C PHE A 52 8.41 -2.45 7.98
N ALA A 53 8.11 -1.15 8.09
CA ALA A 53 6.76 -0.67 8.40
C ALA A 53 5.80 -1.10 7.30
N LEU A 54 6.17 -0.91 6.03
CA LEU A 54 5.39 -1.36 4.88
C LEU A 54 5.22 -2.88 4.86
N ALA A 55 6.28 -3.64 5.12
CA ALA A 55 6.21 -5.10 5.19
C ALA A 55 5.24 -5.57 6.28
N THR A 56 5.28 -4.92 7.44
CA THR A 56 4.45 -5.23 8.60
C THR A 56 2.98 -4.85 8.36
N ILE A 57 2.72 -3.63 7.85
CA ILE A 57 1.37 -3.11 7.63
C ILE A 57 0.69 -3.87 6.49
N PHE A 58 1.40 -4.10 5.39
CA PHE A 58 0.83 -4.73 4.20
C PHE A 58 0.91 -6.25 4.21
N GLU A 59 1.63 -6.85 5.17
CA GLU A 59 1.91 -8.28 5.26
C GLU A 59 2.56 -8.82 3.97
N CYS A 60 3.47 -8.04 3.40
CA CYS A 60 4.20 -8.35 2.17
C CYS A 60 5.69 -8.11 2.33
N THR A 61 6.51 -8.55 1.37
CA THR A 61 7.93 -8.16 1.30
C THR A 61 8.09 -7.12 0.21
N PRO A 62 8.41 -5.85 0.54
CA PRO A 62 8.69 -4.83 -0.46
C PRO A 62 9.86 -5.25 -1.36
N VAL A 63 9.75 -4.93 -2.64
CA VAL A 63 10.76 -5.25 -3.67
C VAL A 63 11.29 -3.95 -4.24
N GLU A 64 12.59 -3.71 -4.09
CA GLU A 64 13.26 -2.61 -4.77
C GLU A 64 13.51 -2.97 -6.24
N ARG A 65 13.21 -2.04 -7.15
CA ARG A 65 13.59 -2.14 -8.56
C ARG A 65 14.08 -0.81 -9.09
N SER A 66 14.91 -0.85 -10.13
CA SER A 66 15.43 0.36 -10.77
C SER A 66 14.57 0.77 -11.96
N LEU A 67 14.02 1.98 -11.93
CA LEU A 67 13.32 2.59 -13.06
C LEU A 67 14.28 3.50 -13.83
N THR A 68 14.46 3.25 -15.13
CA THR A 68 15.21 4.16 -16.00
C THR A 68 14.34 5.35 -16.43
N ARG A 69 14.57 6.52 -15.84
CA ARG A 69 13.93 7.78 -16.25
C ARG A 69 14.74 8.44 -17.37
N LYS A 70 14.06 8.81 -18.46
CA LYS A 70 14.65 9.57 -19.58
C LYS A 70 14.27 11.04 -19.47
N THR A 71 15.28 11.90 -19.49
CA THR A 71 15.11 13.36 -19.56
C THR A 71 15.79 13.89 -20.82
N SER A 72 15.61 15.18 -21.11
CA SER A 72 16.31 15.87 -22.19
C SER A 72 17.84 15.79 -22.07
N ASN A 73 18.38 15.52 -20.87
CA ASN A 73 19.81 15.54 -20.56
C ASN A 73 20.42 14.15 -20.37
N GLY A 74 19.66 13.07 -20.57
CA GLY A 74 20.14 11.70 -20.44
C GLY A 74 19.14 10.77 -19.74
N SER A 75 19.58 9.54 -19.50
CA SER A 75 18.85 8.56 -18.70
C SER A 75 19.53 8.36 -17.35
N TYR A 76 18.74 8.33 -16.28
CA TYR A 76 19.22 7.95 -14.95
C TYR A 76 18.29 6.90 -14.35
N GLU A 77 18.83 6.09 -13.44
CA GLU A 77 18.07 5.10 -12.70
C GLU A 77 17.59 5.70 -11.38
N THR A 78 16.34 5.43 -11.03
CA THR A 78 15.75 5.82 -9.74
C THR A 78 15.22 4.55 -9.08
N PRO A 79 15.57 4.30 -7.80
CA PRO A 79 14.99 3.18 -7.08
C PRO A 79 13.50 3.43 -6.86
N GLU A 80 12.69 2.38 -7.05
CA GLU A 80 11.28 2.35 -6.72
C GLU A 80 11.03 1.18 -5.75
N LEU A 81 10.19 1.41 -4.74
CA LEU A 81 9.77 0.38 -3.82
C LEU A 81 8.39 -0.16 -4.23
N VAL A 82 8.34 -1.43 -4.62
CA VAL A 82 7.12 -2.11 -5.05
C VAL A 82 6.57 -2.95 -3.90
N LEU A 83 5.27 -2.83 -3.65
CA LEU A 83 4.52 -3.60 -2.68
C LEU A 83 3.67 -4.64 -3.42
N PRO A 84 4.12 -5.91 -3.47
CA PRO A 84 3.34 -7.00 -4.06
C PRO A 84 2.23 -7.41 -3.07
N LEU A 85 1.14 -6.63 -3.06
CA LEU A 85 0.07 -6.78 -2.08
C LEU A 85 -0.66 -8.11 -2.21
N ASP A 86 -1.07 -8.69 -1.08
CA ASP A 86 -2.02 -9.81 -1.12
C ASP A 86 -3.36 -9.35 -1.74
N GLY A 87 -3.91 -10.19 -2.61
CA GLY A 87 -5.10 -9.87 -3.42
C GLY A 87 -4.84 -8.93 -4.59
N TYR A 88 -3.61 -8.57 -4.93
CA TYR A 88 -3.33 -7.65 -6.04
C TYR A 88 -3.82 -8.17 -7.41
N GLU A 89 -3.61 -9.47 -7.69
CA GLU A 89 -4.12 -10.10 -8.92
C GLU A 89 -5.65 -10.01 -9.01
N ASP A 90 -6.35 -10.17 -7.89
CA ASP A 90 -7.79 -10.00 -7.80
C ASP A 90 -8.20 -8.55 -8.06
N TRP A 91 -7.51 -7.59 -7.46
CA TRP A 91 -7.74 -6.16 -7.72
C TRP A 91 -7.61 -5.84 -9.21
N TRP A 92 -6.52 -6.26 -9.82
CA TRP A 92 -6.24 -6.02 -11.24
C TRP A 92 -7.37 -6.55 -12.13
N ARG A 93 -7.78 -7.79 -11.88
CA ARG A 93 -8.91 -8.43 -12.59
C ARG A 93 -10.24 -7.70 -12.35
N LEU A 94 -10.52 -7.32 -11.12
CA LEU A 94 -11.77 -6.63 -10.75
C LEU A 94 -11.83 -5.23 -11.36
N ARG A 95 -10.71 -4.51 -11.39
CA ARG A 95 -10.60 -3.18 -12.02
C ARG A 95 -10.84 -3.24 -13.53
N ASP A 96 -10.33 -4.27 -14.20
CA ASP A 96 -10.56 -4.46 -15.63
C ASP A 96 -12.03 -4.82 -15.93
N LYS A 97 -12.72 -5.50 -14.99
CA LYS A 97 -14.14 -5.86 -15.08
C LYS A 97 -15.08 -4.70 -14.73
N TYR A 98 -14.73 -3.89 -13.74
CA TYR A 98 -15.53 -2.81 -13.20
C TYR A 98 -14.79 -1.47 -13.33
N PRO A 99 -15.07 -0.68 -14.39
CA PRO A 99 -14.39 0.60 -14.62
C PRO A 99 -14.52 1.59 -13.46
N GLU A 100 -15.58 1.52 -12.65
CA GLU A 100 -15.80 2.41 -11.50
C GLU A 100 -14.81 2.11 -10.35
N ALA A 101 -14.12 0.96 -10.37
CA ALA A 101 -13.04 0.68 -9.43
C ALA A 101 -11.83 1.59 -9.64
N LYS A 102 -11.70 2.24 -10.81
CA LYS A 102 -10.61 3.17 -11.10
C LYS A 102 -10.66 4.44 -10.26
N GLU A 103 -11.86 4.91 -9.89
CA GLU A 103 -12.01 6.10 -9.04
C GLU A 103 -11.32 5.88 -7.67
N LEU A 104 -11.42 4.68 -7.12
CA LEU A 104 -10.74 4.30 -5.87
C LEU A 104 -9.21 4.21 -6.03
N GLU A 105 -8.73 3.77 -7.19
CA GLU A 105 -7.28 3.76 -7.50
C GLU A 105 -6.72 5.18 -7.56
N GLU A 106 -7.48 6.11 -8.15
CA GLU A 106 -7.15 7.54 -8.18
C GLU A 106 -7.16 8.15 -6.77
N ASP A 107 -8.17 7.83 -5.94
CA ASP A 107 -8.24 8.28 -4.55
C ASP A 107 -7.02 7.80 -3.75
N MET A 108 -6.66 6.52 -3.84
CA MET A 108 -5.47 5.98 -3.17
C MET A 108 -4.18 6.63 -3.69
N SER A 109 -4.07 6.90 -4.99
CA SER A 109 -2.90 7.55 -5.60
C SER A 109 -2.79 9.04 -5.22
N SER A 110 -3.88 9.66 -4.78
CA SER A 110 -3.93 11.07 -4.37
C SER A 110 -3.55 11.33 -2.91
N LEU A 111 -3.28 10.27 -2.13
CA LEU A 111 -2.83 10.41 -0.75
C LEU A 111 -1.45 11.11 -0.70
N GLU A 112 -1.39 12.20 0.05
CA GLU A 112 -0.17 12.99 0.26
C GLU A 112 0.55 12.50 1.51
N PHE A 113 1.76 11.92 1.36
CA PHE A 113 2.59 11.48 2.47
C PHE A 113 3.65 12.54 2.77
N ASP A 114 3.27 13.54 3.56
CA ASP A 114 4.12 14.69 3.85
C ASP A 114 5.11 14.41 5.00
N CYS A 115 6.41 14.32 4.67
CA CYS A 115 7.46 14.35 5.69
C CYS A 115 7.91 15.80 5.95
N ILE A 116 7.36 16.40 7.01
CA ILE A 116 7.66 17.78 7.43
C ILE A 116 9.18 18.00 7.67
N TYR A 117 9.91 16.93 8.02
CA TYR A 117 11.36 16.94 8.16
C TYR A 117 12.02 16.41 6.88
N GLY A 118 12.45 17.32 6.00
CA GLY A 118 13.17 16.98 4.77
C GLY A 118 12.54 17.59 3.52
N GLY A 119 11.25 17.97 3.58
CA GLY A 119 10.54 18.56 2.44
C GLY A 119 10.34 17.59 1.27
N SER A 120 10.53 16.28 1.51
CA SER A 120 10.24 15.20 0.58
C SER A 120 8.84 14.69 0.83
N GLY A 121 8.00 14.70 -0.21
CA GLY A 121 6.73 13.99 -0.24
C GLY A 121 6.93 12.60 -0.84
N ILE A 122 6.24 11.61 -0.29
CA ILE A 122 6.12 10.27 -0.89
C ILE A 122 4.80 10.24 -1.67
N SER A 123 4.80 9.60 -2.83
CA SER A 123 3.59 9.39 -3.65
C SER A 123 3.33 7.92 -3.91
N ILE A 124 2.08 7.60 -4.25
CA ILE A 124 1.65 6.25 -4.61
C ILE A 124 1.34 6.20 -6.11
N ARG A 125 1.70 5.08 -6.72
CA ARG A 125 1.11 4.67 -8.00
C ARG A 125 0.82 3.18 -7.99
N PHE A 126 0.12 2.72 -9.02
CA PHE A 126 -0.16 1.31 -9.25
C PHE A 126 0.41 0.90 -10.60
N ASP A 127 0.96 -0.31 -10.68
CA ASP A 127 1.41 -0.88 -11.95
C ASP A 127 1.08 -2.37 -12.07
N GLN A 128 1.70 -3.08 -13.00
CA GLN A 128 1.43 -4.51 -13.18
C GLN A 128 1.99 -5.41 -12.06
N ASP A 129 3.00 -4.94 -11.32
CA ASP A 129 3.73 -5.72 -10.32
C ASP A 129 3.25 -5.43 -8.88
N GLY A 130 2.59 -4.29 -8.67
CA GLY A 130 1.98 -3.97 -7.38
C GLY A 130 1.67 -2.49 -7.18
N MET A 131 1.52 -2.11 -5.91
CA MET A 131 1.46 -0.72 -5.49
C MET A 131 2.87 -0.20 -5.28
N ILE A 132 3.23 0.91 -5.91
CA ILE A 132 4.56 1.50 -5.84
C ILE A 132 4.51 2.70 -4.91
N VAL A 133 5.47 2.75 -3.99
CA VAL A 133 5.74 3.89 -3.14
C VAL A 133 6.97 4.60 -3.71
N GLU A 134 6.77 5.81 -4.21
CA GLU A 134 7.81 6.60 -4.87
C GLU A 134 8.48 7.59 -3.93
N ASP A 135 9.64 8.09 -4.37
CA ASP A 135 10.36 9.20 -3.72
C ASP A 135 10.67 8.93 -2.23
N VAL A 136 10.94 7.66 -1.91
CA VAL A 136 11.44 7.17 -0.60
C VAL A 136 12.91 7.61 -0.37
N SER A 137 13.29 8.80 -0.84
CA SER A 137 14.66 9.29 -0.84
C SER A 137 15.24 9.46 0.56
N ASP A 138 16.58 9.42 0.62
CA ASP A 138 17.42 9.32 1.81
C ASP A 138 16.92 10.10 3.04
N THR A 139 16.83 9.38 4.17
CA THR A 139 16.46 9.87 5.51
C THR A 139 15.05 10.46 5.62
N THR A 140 14.05 9.64 5.29
CA THR A 140 12.66 9.92 5.68
C THR A 140 12.41 9.38 7.08
N TYR A 141 12.05 10.27 8.02
CA TYR A 141 11.45 9.84 9.28
C TYR A 141 10.13 9.14 8.99
N CYS A 142 9.93 7.94 9.53
CA CYS A 142 8.77 7.11 9.21
C CYS A 142 7.54 7.50 10.03
N HIS A 143 7.71 7.95 11.28
CA HIS A 143 6.59 8.23 12.18
C HIS A 143 5.56 9.25 11.66
N PRO A 144 5.93 10.32 10.92
CA PRO A 144 4.98 11.34 10.46
C PRO A 144 3.95 10.78 9.50
N ILE A 145 4.32 9.78 8.69
CA ILE A 145 3.48 9.27 7.61
C ILE A 145 2.72 7.99 7.98
N MET A 146 2.85 7.51 9.22
CA MET A 146 2.25 6.24 9.64
C MET A 146 0.72 6.23 9.55
N ASP A 147 0.06 7.35 9.85
CA ASP A 147 -1.41 7.43 9.77
C ASP A 147 -1.92 7.29 8.33
N ASP A 148 -1.15 7.83 7.38
CA ASP A 148 -1.45 7.73 5.96
C ASP A 148 -1.24 6.29 5.47
N LEU A 149 -0.19 5.61 5.95
CA LEU A 149 0.05 4.19 5.65
C LEU A 149 -1.07 3.29 6.20
N PHE A 150 -1.53 3.54 7.42
CA PHE A 150 -2.68 2.82 7.99
C PHE A 150 -3.96 3.08 7.21
N THR A 151 -4.19 4.34 6.81
CA THR A 151 -5.33 4.72 5.98
C THR A 151 -5.30 4.03 4.63
N LEU A 152 -4.14 4.00 3.97
CA LEU A 152 -3.93 3.31 2.71
C LEU A 152 -4.22 1.80 2.84
N LYS A 153 -3.71 1.13 3.88
CA LYS A 153 -3.99 -0.29 4.12
C LYS A 153 -5.48 -0.57 4.32
N ARG A 154 -6.19 0.30 5.05
CA ARG A 154 -7.64 0.18 5.23
C ARG A 154 -8.37 0.34 3.90
N MET A 155 -8.05 1.38 3.12
CA MET A 155 -8.65 1.61 1.81
C MET A 155 -8.44 0.42 0.87
N TRP A 156 -7.25 -0.17 0.86
CA TRP A 156 -6.94 -1.37 0.07
C TRP A 156 -7.85 -2.56 0.44
N ILE A 157 -7.92 -2.90 1.73
CA ILE A 157 -8.74 -4.03 2.21
C ILE A 157 -10.22 -3.79 1.91
N GLU A 158 -10.73 -2.61 2.22
CA GLU A 158 -12.15 -2.27 2.02
C GLU A 158 -12.52 -2.35 0.55
N SER A 159 -11.66 -1.82 -0.33
CA SER A 159 -11.88 -1.85 -1.78
C SER A 159 -11.91 -3.29 -2.30
N LEU A 160 -10.92 -4.12 -1.95
CA LEU A 160 -10.90 -5.52 -2.35
C LEU A 160 -12.17 -6.27 -1.90
N ASN A 161 -12.58 -6.08 -0.64
CA ASN A 161 -13.77 -6.75 -0.10
C ASN A 161 -15.05 -6.29 -0.78
N PHE A 162 -15.18 -4.99 -1.04
CA PHE A 162 -16.35 -4.43 -1.73
C PHE A 162 -16.51 -5.03 -3.13
N TRP A 163 -15.45 -5.02 -3.95
CA TRP A 163 -15.51 -5.48 -5.33
C TRP A 163 -15.67 -7.00 -5.45
N ARG A 164 -15.04 -7.78 -4.55
CA ARG A 164 -15.32 -9.22 -4.42
C ARG A 164 -16.78 -9.48 -4.07
N GLY A 165 -17.34 -8.68 -3.16
CA GLY A 165 -18.77 -8.76 -2.79
C GLY A 165 -19.70 -8.45 -3.97
N LYS A 166 -19.41 -7.39 -4.74
CA LYS A 166 -20.17 -7.02 -5.94
C LYS A 166 -20.16 -8.14 -6.98
N GLU A 167 -18.99 -8.73 -7.24
CA GLU A 167 -18.86 -9.85 -8.18
C GLU A 167 -19.69 -11.07 -7.80
N LEU A 168 -19.73 -11.42 -6.52
CA LEU A 168 -20.56 -12.52 -6.03
C LEU A 168 -22.05 -12.24 -6.22
N GLN A 169 -22.49 -10.99 -6.02
CA GLN A 169 -23.88 -10.59 -6.23
C GLN A 169 -24.27 -10.64 -7.71
N ASP A 170 -23.44 -10.10 -8.60
CA ASP A 170 -23.67 -10.11 -10.05
C ASP A 170 -23.76 -11.55 -10.58
N GLY A 171 -22.81 -12.41 -10.21
CA GLY A 171 -22.83 -13.81 -10.62
C GLY A 171 -24.02 -14.62 -10.07
N SER A 172 -24.57 -14.21 -8.92
CA SER A 172 -25.79 -14.81 -8.36
C SER A 172 -27.06 -14.39 -9.13
N ASN A 173 -27.09 -13.16 -9.64
CA ASN A 173 -28.19 -12.64 -10.44
C ASN A 173 -28.20 -13.24 -11.85
N GLU A 174 -27.02 -13.42 -12.46
CA GLU A 174 -26.87 -14.09 -13.75
C GLU A 174 -27.40 -15.54 -13.70
N ARG A 175 -27.02 -16.31 -12.68
CA ARG A 175 -27.55 -17.68 -12.48
C ARG A 175 -29.05 -17.74 -12.20
N ARG A 176 -29.63 -16.66 -11.67
CA ARG A 176 -31.08 -16.55 -11.46
C ARG A 176 -31.83 -16.23 -12.76
N MET A 177 -31.26 -15.38 -13.62
CA MET A 177 -31.84 -15.09 -14.94
C MET A 177 -31.75 -16.30 -15.88
N GLU A 178 -30.62 -17.03 -15.91
CA GLU A 178 -30.48 -18.25 -16.73
C GLU A 178 -31.48 -19.36 -16.35
N ASN A 179 -31.85 -19.45 -15.06
CA ASN A 179 -32.88 -20.38 -14.59
C ASN A 179 -34.32 -19.93 -14.89
N CYS A 180 -34.56 -18.63 -15.12
CA CYS A 180 -35.89 -18.14 -15.51
C CYS A 180 -36.12 -18.21 -17.03
N ASP A 181 -35.06 -18.16 -17.85
CA ASP A 181 -35.19 -18.30 -19.30
C ASP A 181 -35.34 -19.75 -19.78
N SER A 182 -35.11 -20.73 -18.89
CA SER A 182 -35.24 -22.16 -19.19
C SER A 182 -36.62 -22.76 -18.83
N GLU A 183 -37.52 -22.02 -18.16
CA GLU A 183 -38.88 -22.49 -17.82
C GLU A 183 -40.02 -21.91 -18.70
N ALA A 184 -39.72 -21.05 -19.68
CA ALA A 184 -40.74 -20.40 -20.52
C ALA A 184 -40.95 -21.01 -21.92
N ALA A 185 -40.46 -22.23 -22.20
CA ALA A 185 -40.53 -22.86 -23.51
C ALA A 185 -41.29 -24.20 -23.56
N HIS A 186 -42.28 -24.41 -22.68
CA HIS A 186 -43.34 -25.38 -22.96
C HIS A 186 -44.61 -24.64 -23.36
N GLU A 187 -44.68 -24.31 -24.66
CA GLU A 187 -45.94 -24.06 -25.36
C GLU A 187 -46.89 -25.23 -25.09
N VAL A 188 -47.92 -24.99 -24.29
CA VAL A 188 -49.11 -25.84 -24.28
C VAL A 188 -49.82 -25.57 -25.61
N SER A 189 -49.45 -26.36 -26.62
CA SER A 189 -50.20 -26.45 -27.87
C SER A 189 -51.58 -27.06 -27.56
N GLN A 190 -52.59 -26.19 -27.52
CA GLN A 190 -53.97 -26.59 -27.71
C GLN A 190 -54.15 -26.97 -29.18
N CYS A 191 -54.58 -28.20 -29.45
CA CYS A 191 -55.29 -28.56 -30.67
C CYS A 191 -56.25 -29.73 -30.42
N ALA A 192 -57.53 -29.41 -30.64
CA ALA A 192 -58.69 -30.23 -31.03
C ALA A 192 -59.19 -31.35 -30.11
#